data_AF-A0A2N2HVI3-F1
#
_entry.id   AF-A0A2N2HVI3-F1
#
_cell.length_a   1.000
_cell.length_b   1.000
_cell.length_c   1.000
_cell.angle_alpha   90.00
_cell.angle_beta   90.00
_cell.angle_gamma   90.00
#
_symmetry.space_group_name_H-M   'P 1'
#
loop_
_entity.id
_entity.type
_entity.pdbx_description
1 polymer ?
#
loop_
_entity_poly.entity_id
_entity_poly.type
_entity_poly.pdbx_seq_one_letter_code
_entity_poly.pdbx_strand_id
1 'polypeptide(L)'
;MAKFRKKPVVIEAFQMTKERRQDNSEWPDWLNQAWNKEHGEGAVWCKDYPNSNGTDQLVIGTLEGVYVVSWNDWIIKGVKGELYACKPDIFEQTYERVE
;
A
#
# COMPACT_ATOMS: atom_id res chain seq x y z
N MET A 1 5.88 28.18 -25.18
CA MET A 1 6.16 26.95 -24.41
C MET A 1 4.87 26.16 -24.28
N ALA A 2 4.89 24.85 -24.55
CA ALA A 2 3.71 24.00 -24.38
C ALA A 2 3.48 23.74 -22.88
N LYS A 3 2.22 23.82 -22.44
CA LYS A 3 1.79 23.49 -21.08
C LYS A 3 0.99 22.18 -21.13
N PHE A 4 1.21 21.33 -20.14
CA PHE A 4 0.54 20.02 -20.03
C PHE A 4 -0.08 19.87 -18.64
N ARG A 5 -1.13 19.07 -18.53
CA ARG A 5 -1.76 18.67 -17.26
C ARG A 5 -1.69 17.14 -17.13
N LYS A 6 -1.53 16.64 -15.91
CA LYS A 6 -1.65 15.20 -15.63
C LYS A 6 -3.06 14.73 -15.98
N LYS A 7 -3.20 13.55 -16.58
CA LYS A 7 -4.51 12.93 -16.79
C LYS A 7 -5.13 12.57 -15.42
N PRO A 8 -6.44 12.69 -15.23
CA PRO A 8 -7.10 12.16 -14.03
C PRO A 8 -6.89 10.64 -13.98
N VAL A 9 -6.62 10.12 -12.78
CA VAL A 9 -6.37 8.70 -12.54
C VAL A 9 -7.20 8.28 -11.34
N VAL A 10 -7.97 7.20 -11.49
CA VAL A 10 -8.64 6.50 -10.39
C VAL A 10 -7.70 5.40 -9.89
N ILE A 11 -7.59 5.27 -8.58
CA ILE A 11 -6.70 4.31 -7.91
C ILE A 11 -7.50 3.42 -6.96
N GLU A 12 -6.95 2.24 -6.66
CA GLU A 12 -7.39 1.41 -5.55
C GLU A 12 -6.49 1.67 -4.35
N ALA A 13 -7.06 1.77 -3.15
CA ALA A 13 -6.29 1.93 -1.93
C ALA A 13 -6.93 1.20 -0.76
N PHE A 14 -6.08 0.71 0.15
CA PHE A 14 -6.50 0.02 1.38
C PHE A 14 -5.80 0.64 2.58
N GLN A 15 -6.57 1.12 3.56
CA GLN A 15 -6.02 1.70 4.77
C GLN A 15 -5.60 0.60 5.76
N MET A 16 -4.32 0.58 6.13
CA MET A 16 -3.73 -0.44 7.00
C MET A 16 -3.80 -0.01 8.47
N THR A 17 -4.92 -0.32 9.13
CA THR A 17 -5.07 -0.14 10.58
C THR A 17 -4.55 -1.37 11.33
N LYS A 18 -4.44 -1.28 12.66
CA LYS A 18 -4.05 -2.43 13.49
C LYS A 18 -5.07 -3.56 13.42
N GLU A 19 -6.35 -3.20 13.44
CA GLU A 19 -7.48 -4.12 13.42
C GLU A 19 -7.50 -4.90 12.09
N ARG A 20 -7.33 -4.20 10.97
CA ARG A 20 -7.25 -4.78 9.62
C ARG A 20 -5.95 -5.56 9.34
N ARG A 21 -4.94 -5.39 10.19
CA ARG A 21 -3.74 -6.21 10.16
C ARG A 21 -3.91 -7.49 10.98
N GLN A 22 -4.65 -7.42 12.09
CA GLN A 22 -4.99 -8.57 12.93
C GLN A 22 -6.00 -9.49 12.23
N ASP A 23 -6.95 -8.92 11.50
CA ASP A 23 -7.89 -9.61 10.63
C ASP A 23 -7.75 -9.10 9.19
N ASN A 24 -7.20 -9.94 8.32
CA ASN A 24 -6.95 -9.62 6.92
C ASN A 24 -8.11 -10.03 5.98
N SER A 25 -9.27 -10.41 6.51
CA SER A 25 -10.44 -10.82 5.69
C SER A 25 -10.95 -9.74 4.74
N GLU A 26 -10.74 -8.46 5.07
CA GLU A 26 -11.10 -7.31 4.23
C GLU A 26 -10.04 -6.95 3.18
N TRP A 27 -8.91 -7.67 3.13
CA TRP A 27 -7.85 -7.33 2.18
C TRP A 27 -8.34 -7.56 0.74
N PRO A 28 -8.17 -6.58 -0.15
CA PRO A 28 -8.51 -6.76 -1.55
C PRO A 28 -7.59 -7.78 -2.21
N ASP A 29 -8.07 -8.42 -3.27
CA ASP A 29 -7.33 -9.46 -4.00
C ASP A 29 -5.92 -9.03 -4.40
N TRP A 30 -5.75 -7.77 -4.81
CA TRP A 30 -4.43 -7.27 -5.20
C TRP A 30 -3.44 -7.17 -4.04
N LEU A 31 -3.92 -6.91 -2.82
CA LEU A 31 -3.07 -6.86 -1.63
C LEU A 31 -2.71 -8.28 -1.18
N ASN A 32 -3.67 -9.21 -1.26
CA ASN A 32 -3.42 -10.63 -1.05
C ASN A 32 -2.41 -11.19 -2.06
N GLN A 33 -2.48 -10.79 -3.33
CA GLN A 33 -1.49 -11.17 -4.34
C GLN A 33 -0.10 -10.63 -3.97
N ALA A 34 0.00 -9.37 -3.56
CA ALA A 34 1.27 -8.77 -3.15
C ALA A 34 1.88 -9.44 -1.90
N TRP A 35 1.03 -9.88 -0.97
CA TRP A 35 1.43 -10.64 0.21
C TRP A 35 2.03 -12.02 -0.11
N ASN A 36 1.51 -12.69 -1.15
CA ASN A 36 1.97 -14.02 -1.55
C ASN A 36 3.14 -14.00 -2.55
N LYS A 37 3.66 -12.82 -2.91
CA LYS A 37 4.85 -12.71 -3.76
C LYS A 37 6.12 -13.00 -2.96
N GLU A 38 7.16 -13.46 -3.66
CA GLU A 38 8.52 -13.43 -3.12
C GLU A 38 8.91 -12.00 -2.73
N HIS A 39 9.66 -11.86 -1.63
CA HIS A 39 10.03 -10.54 -1.11
C HIS A 39 10.88 -9.78 -2.14
N GLY A 40 10.40 -8.61 -2.53
CA GLY A 40 10.98 -7.82 -3.60
C GLY A 40 10.03 -6.70 -4.04
N GLU A 41 10.31 -6.13 -5.20
CA GLU A 41 9.49 -5.05 -5.76
C GLU A 41 8.01 -5.48 -5.93
N GLY A 42 7.10 -4.65 -5.41
CA GLY A 42 5.66 -4.87 -5.49
C GLY A 42 5.15 -6.02 -4.62
N ALA A 43 5.95 -6.52 -3.67
CA ALA A 43 5.54 -7.44 -2.62
C ALA A 43 5.27 -6.70 -1.30
N VAL A 44 4.47 -7.32 -0.44
CA VAL A 44 4.17 -6.86 0.92
C VAL A 44 4.50 -7.97 1.90
N TRP A 45 5.24 -7.67 2.97
CA TRP A 45 5.57 -8.68 3.99
C TRP A 45 5.69 -8.05 5.38
N CYS A 46 5.78 -8.90 6.40
CA CYS A 46 6.01 -8.48 7.78
C CYS A 46 7.34 -7.73 7.93
N LYS A 47 7.32 -6.57 8.58
CA LYS A 47 8.50 -5.76 8.86
C LYS A 47 9.56 -6.55 9.64
N ASP A 48 9.12 -7.41 10.56
CA ASP A 48 10.01 -8.16 11.45
C ASP A 48 10.35 -9.55 10.91
N TYR A 49 10.06 -9.85 9.63
CA TYR A 49 10.41 -11.13 9.00
C TYR A 49 11.91 -11.49 9.14
N PRO A 50 12.27 -12.76 9.44
CA PRO A 50 11.39 -13.92 9.64
C PRO A 50 10.86 -14.07 11.07
N ASN A 51 11.15 -13.12 11.97
CA ASN A 51 10.81 -13.17 13.40
C ASN A 51 9.44 -12.56 13.73
N SER A 52 8.58 -12.37 12.73
CA SER A 52 7.24 -11.80 12.92
C SER A 52 6.37 -12.71 13.79
N ASN A 53 5.56 -12.09 14.65
CA ASN A 53 4.54 -12.77 15.45
C ASN A 53 3.12 -12.66 14.84
N GLY A 54 3.01 -12.16 13.60
CA GLY A 54 1.74 -11.97 12.91
C GLY A 54 0.99 -10.68 13.26
N THR A 55 1.55 -9.78 14.08
CA THR A 55 0.89 -8.52 14.50
C THR A 55 1.72 -7.27 14.23
N ASP A 56 2.91 -7.43 13.65
CA ASP A 56 3.80 -6.33 13.30
C ASP A 56 3.31 -5.54 12.08
N GLN A 57 3.94 -4.38 11.90
CA GLN A 57 3.73 -3.53 10.73
C GLN A 57 4.13 -4.27 9.46
N LEU A 58 3.62 -3.81 8.33
CA LEU A 58 4.02 -4.30 7.03
C LEU A 58 5.10 -3.42 6.42
N VAL A 59 5.82 -3.99 5.46
CA VAL A 59 6.68 -3.26 4.54
C VAL A 59 6.26 -3.54 3.10
N ILE A 60 6.55 -2.59 2.21
CA ILE A 60 6.37 -2.71 0.76
C ILE A 60 7.75 -2.66 0.13
N GLY A 61 8.05 -3.58 -0.77
CA GLY A 61 9.22 -3.45 -1.65
C GLY A 61 8.91 -2.49 -2.79
N THR A 62 9.64 -1.37 -2.87
CA THR A 62 9.56 -0.41 -3.98
C THR A 62 10.86 -0.42 -4.79
N LEU A 63 10.90 0.33 -5.89
CA LEU A 63 12.11 0.51 -6.71
C LEU A 63 13.25 1.20 -5.93
N GLU A 64 12.90 2.02 -4.94
CA GLU A 64 13.81 2.78 -4.10
C GLU A 64 14.25 2.01 -2.84
N GLY A 65 13.67 0.84 -2.59
CA GLY A 65 13.98 -0.03 -1.46
C GLY A 65 12.74 -0.42 -0.66
N VAL A 66 12.94 -0.84 0.59
CA VAL A 66 11.87 -1.32 1.46
C VAL A 66 11.27 -0.15 2.23
N TYR A 67 9.95 0.05 2.11
CA TYR A 67 9.24 1.13 2.78
C TYR A 67 8.32 0.60 3.86
N VAL A 68 8.35 1.21 5.06
CA VAL A 68 7.51 0.81 6.19
C VAL A 68 6.10 1.40 6.06
N VAL A 69 5.08 0.55 6.13
CA VAL A 69 3.68 0.96 6.24
C VAL A 69 3.38 1.24 7.71
N SER A 70 3.22 2.52 8.06
CA SER A 70 2.83 2.89 9.42
C SER A 70 1.34 2.61 9.66
N TRP A 71 0.94 2.55 10.92
CA TRP A 71 -0.48 2.37 11.23
C TRP A 71 -1.30 3.54 10.68
N ASN A 72 -2.44 3.19 10.06
CA ASN A 72 -3.36 4.08 9.36
C ASN A 72 -2.87 4.60 8.01
N ASP A 73 -1.64 4.27 7.58
CA ASP A 73 -1.20 4.58 6.22
C ASP A 73 -2.11 3.86 5.21
N TRP A 74 -2.32 4.51 4.07
CA TRP A 74 -2.96 3.92 2.91
C TRP A 74 -1.92 3.18 2.08
N ILE A 75 -2.20 1.94 1.73
CA ILE A 75 -1.47 1.22 0.66
C ILE A 75 -2.22 1.50 -0.63
N ILE A 76 -1.58 2.22 -1.55
CA ILE A 76 -2.11 2.57 -2.86
C ILE A 76 -1.56 1.60 -3.89
N LYS A 77 -2.44 1.09 -4.75
CA LYS A 77 -2.08 0.39 -5.99
C LYS A 77 -2.12 1.37 -7.15
N GLY A 78 -0.95 1.63 -7.73
CA GLY A 78 -0.79 2.45 -8.91
C GLY A 78 -1.22 1.75 -10.20
N VAL A 79 -1.13 2.46 -11.31
CA VAL A 79 -1.76 2.07 -12.59
C VAL A 79 -1.10 0.84 -13.22
N LYS A 80 0.19 0.62 -12.97
CA LYS A 80 0.93 -0.55 -13.45
C LYS A 80 1.07 -1.63 -12.37
N GLY A 81 0.34 -1.52 -11.26
CA GLY A 81 0.39 -2.45 -10.14
C GLY A 81 1.51 -2.17 -9.13
N GLU A 82 2.20 -1.04 -9.26
CA GLU A 82 3.13 -0.54 -8.26
C GLU A 82 2.42 -0.25 -6.93
N LEU A 83 3.11 -0.46 -5.80
CA LEU A 83 2.56 -0.27 -4.48
C LEU A 83 3.29 0.84 -3.73
N TYR A 84 2.54 1.70 -3.05
CA TYR A 84 3.08 2.79 -2.25
C TYR A 84 2.32 2.92 -0.93
N ALA A 85 3.05 3.25 0.14
CA ALA A 85 2.42 3.74 1.36
C ALA A 85 2.18 5.26 1.24
N CYS A 86 1.06 5.72 1.74
CA CYS A 86 0.68 7.13 1.75
C CYS A 86 0.10 7.50 3.13
N LYS A 87 0.54 8.63 3.69
CA LYS A 87 0.06 9.09 4.98
C LYS A 87 -1.42 9.50 4.91
N PRO A 88 -2.22 9.28 5.97
CA PRO A 88 -3.66 9.57 5.95
C PRO A 88 -3.98 11.01 5.52
N ASP A 89 -3.27 11.97 6.10
CA ASP A 89 -3.45 13.40 5.83
C ASP A 89 -3.08 13.77 4.39
N ILE A 90 -2.04 13.16 3.82
CA ILE A 90 -1.67 13.33 2.42
C ILE A 90 -2.72 12.69 1.51
N PHE A 91 -3.20 11.49 1.88
CA PHE A 91 -4.20 10.77 1.10
C PHE A 91 -5.50 11.59 1.00
N GLU A 92 -6.02 12.06 2.13
CA GLU A 92 -7.24 12.87 2.20
C GLU A 92 -7.13 14.21 1.44
N GLN A 93 -5.94 14.81 1.40
CA GLN A 93 -5.68 16.03 0.63
C GLN A 93 -5.53 15.77 -0.88
N THR A 94 -5.21 14.54 -1.28
CA THR A 94 -4.86 14.21 -2.67
C THR A 94 -5.96 13.46 -3.41
N TYR A 95 -6.75 12.66 -2.70
CA TYR A 95 -7.72 11.73 -3.27
C TYR A 95 -9.11 11.96 -2.69
N GLU A 96 -10.10 11.86 -3.56
CA GLU A 96 -11.52 11.81 -3.20
C GLU A 96 -12.09 10.44 -3.56
N ARG A 97 -13.10 9.99 -2.81
CA ARG A 97 -13.79 8.73 -3.12
C ARG A 97 -14.59 8.90 -4.41
N VAL A 98 -14.41 7.96 -5.33
CA VAL A 98 -15.18 7.86 -6.57
C VAL A 98 -16.01 6.57 -6.58
N GLU A 99 -17.11 6.56 -7.33
CA GLU A 99 -18.01 5.40 -7.54
C GLU A 99 -17.64 4.59 -8.77
#